data_AF-A0A3S1XHT4-F1
#
_entry.id   AF-A0A3S1XHT4-F1
#
_cell.length_a   1.000
_cell.length_b   1.000
_cell.length_c   1.000
_cell.angle_alpha   90.00
_cell.angle_beta   90.00
_cell.angle_gamma   90.00
#
_symmetry.space_group_name_H-M   'P 1'
#
loop_
_entity.id
_entity.type
_entity.pdbx_description
1 polymer ?
#
loop_
_entity_poly.entity_id
_entity_poly.type
_entity_poly.pdbx_seq_one_letter_code
_entity_poly.pdbx_strand_id
1 'polypeptide(L)' 'MASAPWLTVTPGTAPLLVSIPHTGIDLAGLENRLVSPWLGRRDCDWWIDNL' A
#
# COMPACT_ATOMS: atom_id res chain seq x y z
N MET A 1 -17.63 2.54 16.77
CA MET A 1 -17.22 2.61 15.35
C MET A 1 -18.46 2.35 14.50
N ALA A 2 -18.76 3.23 13.55
CA ALA A 2 -19.94 3.08 12.70
C ALA A 2 -19.75 1.88 11.75
N SER A 3 -20.75 0.98 11.72
CA SER A 3 -20.77 -0.17 10.83
C SER A 3 -21.04 0.31 9.40
N ALA A 4 -20.06 0.16 8.51
CA ALA A 4 -20.31 0.31 7.10
C ALA A 4 -21.12 -0.90 6.59
N PRO A 5 -22.27 -0.74 5.91
CA PRO A 5 -23.14 -1.86 5.54
C PRO A 5 -22.48 -2.93 4.65
N TRP A 6 -21.37 -2.58 3.99
CA TRP A 6 -20.59 -3.47 3.12
C TRP A 6 -19.47 -4.23 3.87
N LEU A 7 -19.21 -3.92 5.14
CA LEU A 7 -18.07 -4.44 5.89
C LEU A 7 -18.51 -5.20 7.13
N THR A 8 -18.32 -6.52 7.11
CA THR A 8 -18.44 -7.38 8.30
C THR A 8 -17.05 -7.60 8.87
N VAL A 9 -16.85 -7.27 10.16
CA VAL A 9 -15.56 -7.45 10.86
C VAL A 9 -15.69 -8.54 11.92
N THR A 10 -14.78 -9.50 11.93
CA THR A 10 -14.67 -10.51 12.98
C THR A 10 -13.37 -10.30 13.75
N PRO A 11 -13.41 -9.96 15.06
CA PRO A 11 -12.21 -9.78 15.87
C PRO A 11 -11.49 -11.11 16.12
N GLY A 12 -10.15 -11.10 16.03
CA GLY A 12 -9.29 -12.22 16.39
C GLY A 12 -8.26 -11.83 17.46
N THR A 13 -7.72 -12.82 18.18
CA THR A 13 -6.72 -12.61 19.25
C THR A 13 -5.31 -13.11 18.89
N ALA A 14 -5.16 -13.76 17.74
CA ALA A 14 -3.86 -14.20 17.25
C ALA A 14 -3.01 -13.00 16.78
N PRO A 15 -1.67 -13.10 16.82
CA PRO A 15 -0.80 -12.09 16.22
C PRO A 15 -1.12 -11.89 14.74
N LEU A 16 -1.18 -10.64 14.31
CA LEU A 16 -1.43 -10.28 12.91
C LEU A 16 -0.10 -9.93 12.22
N LEU A 17 0.20 -10.62 11.12
CA LEU A 17 1.24 -10.23 10.18
C LEU A 17 0.58 -9.53 8.99
N VAL A 18 0.96 -8.28 8.72
CA VAL A 18 0.48 -7.50 7.57
C VAL A 18 1.67 -7.14 6.70
N SER A 19 1.52 -7.33 5.38
CA SER A 19 2.51 -6.92 4.38
C SER A 19 1.82 -6.03 3.36
N ILE A 20 2.42 -4.86 3.08
CA ILE A 20 1.91 -3.89 2.11
C ILE A 20 3.04 -3.52 1.14
N PRO A 21 3.32 -4.41 0.17
CA PRO A 21 4.58 -4.38 -0.59
C PRO A 21 4.68 -3.21 -1.58
N HIS A 22 3.57 -2.55 -1.91
CA HIS A 22 3.53 -1.52 -2.97
C HIS A 22 3.42 -0.08 -2.41
N THR A 23 3.69 0.14 -1.13
CA THR A 23 3.56 1.48 -0.51
C THR A 23 4.71 2.44 -0.83
N GLY A 24 5.87 1.92 -1.24
CA GLY A 24 7.08 2.72 -1.47
C GLY A 24 7.15 3.35 -2.85
N ILE A 25 7.64 4.59 -2.92
CA ILE A 25 7.94 5.31 -4.17
C ILE A 25 9.44 5.38 -4.49
N ASP A 26 10.26 4.82 -3.60
CA ASP A 26 11.71 4.73 -3.80
C ASP A 26 12.00 3.72 -4.92
N LEU A 27 12.73 4.18 -5.94
CA LEU A 27 13.11 3.37 -7.09
C LEU A 27 14.53 2.82 -6.96
N ALA A 28 15.16 2.98 -5.79
CA ALA A 28 16.49 2.43 -5.47
C ALA A 28 17.58 2.83 -6.49
N GLY A 29 17.52 4.05 -7.02
CA GLY A 29 18.48 4.57 -8.00
C GLY A 29 18.30 4.04 -9.42
N LEU A 30 17.20 3.32 -9.70
CA LEU A 30 16.92 2.73 -11.01
C LEU A 30 16.19 3.68 -11.97
N GLU A 31 15.97 4.94 -11.61
CA GLU A 31 15.21 5.93 -12.38
C GLU A 31 15.67 6.03 -13.83
N ASN A 32 16.99 6.09 -14.04
CA ASN A 32 17.60 6.23 -15.37
C ASN A 32 17.44 4.98 -16.26
N ARG A 33 16.97 3.86 -15.71
CA ARG A 33 16.70 2.61 -16.42
C ARG A 33 15.24 2.46 -16.82
N LEU A 34 14.38 3.36 -16.36
CA LEU A 34 12.94 3.33 -16.63
C LEU A 34 12.59 4.23 -17.81
N VAL A 35 11.57 3.86 -18.58
CA VAL A 35 10.98 4.73 -19.61
C VAL A 35 10.49 6.04 -19.00
N SER A 36 9.95 5.97 -17.77
CA SER A 36 9.56 7.14 -16.99
C SER A 36 9.56 6.80 -15.51
N PRO A 37 10.25 7.58 -14.67
CA PRO A 37 10.15 7.44 -13.21
C PRO A 37 8.74 7.67 -12.67
N TRP A 38 7.90 8.44 -13.38
CA TRP A 38 6.49 8.59 -13.03
C TRP A 38 5.69 7.31 -13.30
N LEU A 39 5.89 6.69 -14.47
CA LEU A 39 5.24 5.41 -14.79
C LEU A 39 5.68 4.32 -13.80
N GLY A 40 6.93 4.33 -13.35
CA GLY A 40 7.46 3.39 -12.36
C GLY A 40 6.83 3.53 -10.96
N ARG A 41 6.27 4.69 -10.61
CA ARG A 41 5.60 4.93 -9.32
C ARG A 41 4.07 4.87 -9.41
N ARG A 42 3.51 4.76 -10.61
CA ARG A 42 2.05 4.84 -10.81
C ARG A 42 1.30 3.72 -10.09
N ASP A 43 1.92 2.55 -9.95
CA ASP A 43 1.33 1.36 -9.31
C ASP A 43 1.49 1.33 -7.78
N CYS A 44 2.08 2.37 -7.18
CA CYS A 44 2.25 2.43 -5.73
C CYS A 44 0.90 2.68 -5.02
N ASP A 45 0.75 2.15 -3.81
CA ASP A 45 -0.36 2.44 -2.92
C ASP A 45 -0.09 3.75 -2.16
N TRP A 46 -0.18 4.87 -2.87
CA TRP A 46 0.32 6.21 -2.48
C TRP A 46 -0.12 6.78 -1.12
N TRP A 47 -1.12 6.21 -0.45
CA TRP A 47 -1.80 6.84 0.71
C TRP A 47 -1.92 5.92 1.92
N ILE A 48 -1.29 4.74 1.90
CA ILE A 48 -1.40 3.76 3.01
C ILE A 48 -0.87 4.31 4.33
N ASP A 49 0.10 5.22 4.29
CA ASP A 49 0.66 5.91 5.45
C ASP A 49 -0.29 6.93 6.09
N ASN A 50 -1.38 7.31 5.41
CA ASN A 50 -2.34 8.33 5.83
C ASN A 50 -3.72 7.75 6.24
N LEU A 51 -3.87 6.42 6.30
CA LEU A 51 -5.13 5.72 6.62
C LEU A 51 -5.48 5.68 8.12
#